data_AF-A0A968NZI6-F1
#
_entry.id   AF-A0A968NZI6-F1
#
_cell.length_a   1.000
_cell.length_b   1.000
_cell.length_c   1.000
_cell.angle_alpha   90.00
_cell.angle_beta   90.00
_cell.angle_gamma   90.00
#
_symmetry.space_group_name_H-M   'P 1'
#
loop_
_entity.id
_entity.type
_entity.pdbx_description
1 polymer ?
#
loop_
_entity_poly.entity_id
_entity_poly.type
_entity_poly.pdbx_seq_one_letter_code
_entity_poly.pdbx_strand_id
1 'polypeptide(L)' 'MRYKLLGKSGLRVSELCLGTMTFGEDWGWGASFDECKIIYEAFR' A
#
# COMPACT_ATOMS: atom_id res chain seq x y z
N MET A 1 -4.07 -14.69 0.52
CA MET A 1 -3.29 -13.91 1.49
C MET A 1 -3.65 -14.35 2.91
N ARG A 2 -2.70 -14.48 3.83
CA ARG A 2 -2.99 -14.80 5.25
C ARG A 2 -3.19 -13.52 6.04
N TYR A 3 -4.16 -13.52 6.96
CA TYR A 3 -4.46 -12.41 7.84
C TYR A 3 -4.08 -12.72 9.29
N LYS A 4 -3.61 -11.71 10.02
CA LYS A 4 -3.25 -11.75 11.44
C LYS A 4 -3.89 -10.60 12.21
N LEU A 5 -4.01 -10.75 13.53
CA LEU A 5 -4.43 -9.65 14.39
C LEU A 5 -3.29 -8.64 14.57
N LEU A 6 -3.60 -7.35 14.40
CA LEU A 6 -2.67 -6.27 14.69
C LEU A 6 -2.67 -5.97 16.19
N GLY A 7 -1.85 -6.69 16.95
CA GLY A 7 -1.75 -6.52 18.40
C GLY A 7 -3.10 -6.68 19.10
N LYS A 8 -3.43 -5.73 20.00
CA LYS A 8 -4.70 -5.71 20.76
C LYS A 8 -5.80 -4.86 20.10
N SER A 9 -5.61 -4.43 18.85
CA SER A 9 -6.56 -3.53 18.17
C SER A 9 -7.85 -4.23 17.70
N GLY A 10 -7.84 -5.56 17.60
CA GLY A 10 -8.92 -6.33 17.00
C GLY A 10 -8.93 -6.30 15.46
N LEU A 11 -8.05 -5.52 14.82
CA LEU A 11 -7.96 -5.44 13.37
C LEU A 11 -7.28 -6.68 12.77
N ARG A 12 -7.87 -7.23 11.71
CA ARG A 12 -7.25 -8.27 10.88
C ARG A 12 -6.51 -7.60 9.72
N VAL A 13 -5.21 -7.81 9.63
CA VAL A 13 -4.32 -7.25 8.59
C VAL A 13 -3.61 -8.37 7.85
N SER A 14 -3.25 -8.15 6.59
CA SER A 14 -2.38 -9.05 5.85
C SER A 14 -0.97 -9.10 6.47
N GLU A 15 -0.22 -10.18 6.21
CA GLU A 15 1.18 -10.27 6.64
C GLU A 15 2.14 -9.31 5.89
N LEU A 16 1.67 -8.71 4.79
CA LEU A 16 2.39 -7.75 3.96
C LEU A 16 1.52 -6.52 3.74
N CYS A 17 2.15 -5.35 3.61
CA CYS A 17 1.48 -4.08 3.34
C CYS A 17 2.04 -3.42 2.08
N LEU A 18 1.18 -2.81 1.28
CA LEU A 18 1.60 -1.94 0.18
C LEU A 18 2.03 -0.59 0.76
N GLY A 19 3.33 -0.32 0.77
CA GLY A 19 3.87 0.99 1.15
C GLY A 19 3.66 2.02 0.04
N THR A 20 3.35 3.26 0.41
CA THR A 20 3.03 4.35 -0.54
C THR A 20 4.00 5.53 -0.44
N MET A 21 5.22 5.32 0.07
CA MET A 21 6.21 6.39 0.26
C MET A 21 6.56 7.12 -1.05
N THR A 22 6.54 6.41 -2.17
CA THR A 22 6.88 6.94 -3.51
C THR A 22 5.66 7.19 -4.37
N PHE A 23 4.44 7.16 -3.82
CA PHE A 23 3.23 7.48 -4.58
C PHE A 23 3.05 8.99 -4.65
N GLY A 24 2.80 9.51 -5.86
CA GLY A 24 2.68 10.93 -6.11
C GLY A 24 4.03 11.61 -6.37
N GLU A 25 3.97 12.81 -6.93
CA GLU A 25 5.13 13.54 -7.45
C GLU A 25 5.41 14.85 -6.68
N ASP A 26 4.66 15.11 -5.59
CA ASP A 26 4.70 16.36 -4.81
C ASP A 26 6.10 16.69 -4.25
N TRP A 27 6.95 15.67 -4.07
CA TRP A 27 8.32 15.81 -3.58
C TRP A 27 9.33 16.12 -4.71
N GLY A 28 8.87 16.33 -5.94
CA GLY A 28 9.70 16.47 -7.14
C GLY A 28 10.25 15.15 -7.68
N TRP A 29 9.90 14.03 -7.05
CA TRP A 29 10.19 12.66 -7.48
C TRP A 29 9.12 11.71 -6.90
N GLY A 30 8.84 10.63 -7.63
CA GLY A 30 7.85 9.62 -7.24
C GLY A 30 7.13 9.05 -8.47
N ALA A 31 6.12 8.20 -8.23
CA ALA A 31 5.33 7.57 -9.28
C ALA A 31 4.13 8.43 -9.63
N SER A 32 3.86 8.54 -10.93
CA SER A 32 2.70 9.25 -11.46
C SER A 32 1.39 8.60 -11.01
N PHE A 33 0.27 9.30 -11.14
CA PHE A 33 -1.05 8.74 -10.80
C PHE A 33 -1.34 7.44 -11.56
N ASP A 34 -1.03 7.38 -12.86
CA ASP A 34 -1.30 6.21 -13.70
C ASP A 34 -0.45 5.00 -13.26
N GLU A 35 0.81 5.21 -12.91
CA GLU A 35 1.68 4.17 -12.36
C GLU A 35 1.20 3.70 -10.99
N CYS A 36 0.86 4.63 -10.10
CA CYS A 36 0.30 4.32 -8.79
C CYS A 36 -0.97 3.49 -8.91
N LYS A 37 -1.83 3.80 -9.89
CA LYS A 37 -3.05 3.04 -10.18
C LYS A 37 -2.74 1.62 -10.64
N ILE A 38 -1.77 1.43 -11.53
CA ILE A 38 -1.34 0.09 -11.97
C ILE A 38 -0.83 -0.73 -10.77
N ILE A 39 0.01 -0.13 -9.93
CA ILE A 39 0.55 -0.78 -8.73
C ILE A 39 -0.60 -1.15 -7.79
N TYR A 40 -1.51 -0.21 -7.51
CA TYR A 40 -2.65 -0.45 -6.62
C TYR A 40 -3.53 -1.60 -7.10
N GLU A 41 -3.89 -1.63 -8.39
CA GLU A 41 -4.70 -2.70 -8.98
C GLU A 41 -4.00 -4.06 -8.94
N ALA A 42 -2.66 -4.10 -8.98
CA ALA A 42 -1.90 -5.35 -8.87
C ALA A 42 -1.91 -5.97 -7.46
N PHE A 43 -2.18 -5.19 -6.41
CA PHE A 43 -2.14 -5.62 -5.01
C PHE A 43 -3.50 -5.57 -4.28
N ARG A 44 -4.57 -5.19 -4.98
CA ARG A 44 -5.94 -5.11 -4.46
C ARG A 44 -6.59 -6.47 -4.23
#